data_AF-A0A354SCT5-F1
#
_entry.id   AF-A0A354SCT5-F1
#
_cell.length_a   1.000
_cell.length_b   1.000
_cell.length_c   1.000
_cell.angle_alpha   90.00
_cell.angle_beta   90.00
_cell.angle_gamma   90.00
#
_symmetry.space_group_name_H-M   'P 1'
#
loop_
_entity.id
_entity.type
_entity.pdbx_description
1 polymer ?
#
loop_
_entity_poly.entity_id
_entity_poly.type
_entity_poly.pdbx_seq_one_letter_code
_entity_poly.pdbx_strand_id
1 'polypeptide(L)'
;MVLHYGFEMPTPDVMHAWSTWFTSLGPALVDGGSNFRLGAEITVTGSRDLDEDPSPITGYCIIEADSLDAALALVSGVPVIDAVRVYELNQPPPPAA
;
A
#
# COMPACT_ATOMS: atom_id res chain seq x y z
N MET A 1 -0.33 -2.21 -7.06
CA MET A 1 0.33 -1.60 -5.88
C MET A 1 -0.74 -1.08 -4.94
N VAL A 2 -0.68 -1.47 -3.67
CA VAL A 2 -1.58 -0.97 -2.62
C VAL A 2 -0.73 -0.16 -1.64
N LEU A 3 -1.09 1.11 -1.45
CA LEU A 3 -0.43 2.02 -0.52
C LEU A 3 -1.36 2.29 0.67
N HIS A 4 -0.86 2.12 1.88
CA HIS A 4 -1.62 2.32 3.10
C HIS A 4 -1.45 3.75 3.59
N TYR A 5 -2.55 4.41 3.93
CA TYR A 5 -2.59 5.78 4.43
C TYR A 5 -3.16 5.81 5.85
N GLY A 6 -2.59 6.70 6.65
CA GLY A 6 -2.98 6.87 8.04
C GLY A 6 -2.10 6.06 8.98
N PHE A 7 -1.76 6.67 10.11
CA PHE A 7 -1.01 6.04 11.19
C PHE A 7 -1.82 6.09 12.48
N GLU A 8 -2.37 4.95 12.86
CA GLU A 8 -2.79 4.68 14.22
C GLU A 8 -2.11 3.39 14.67
N MET A 9 -1.70 3.31 15.93
CA MET A 9 -1.14 2.07 16.47
C MET A 9 -2.26 1.01 16.45
N PRO A 10 -2.15 -0.05 15.63
CA PRO A 10 -3.23 -0.99 15.48
C PRO A 10 -3.44 -1.78 16.78
N THR A 11 -4.71 -1.94 17.17
CA THR A 11 -5.06 -2.84 18.27
C THR A 11 -4.75 -4.30 17.87
N PRO A 12 -4.66 -5.23 18.83
CA PRO A 12 -4.48 -6.66 18.52
C PRO A 12 -5.55 -7.21 17.56
N ASP A 13 -6.79 -6.74 17.66
CA ASP A 13 -7.88 -7.14 16.77
C ASP A 13 -7.66 -6.65 15.34
N VAL A 14 -7.21 -5.40 15.18
CA VAL A 14 -6.84 -4.84 13.88
C VAL A 14 -5.67 -5.62 13.29
N MET A 15 -4.65 -5.94 14.07
CA MET A 15 -3.52 -6.79 13.64
C MET A 15 -3.96 -8.18 13.18
N HIS A 16 -4.93 -8.78 13.86
CA HIS A 16 -5.47 -10.10 13.49
C HIS A 16 -6.30 -10.03 12.20
N ALA A 17 -7.14 -8.99 12.04
CA ALA A 17 -7.87 -8.74 10.80
C ALA A 17 -6.89 -8.55 9.63
N TRP A 18 -5.79 -7.82 9.85
CA TRP A 18 -4.73 -7.63 8.86
C TRP A 18 -4.07 -8.93 8.44
N SER A 19 -3.69 -9.76 9.41
CA SER A 19 -3.12 -11.09 9.16
C SER A 19 -4.08 -11.98 8.37
N THR A 20 -5.37 -11.93 8.70
CA THR A 20 -6.43 -12.67 8.00
C THR A 20 -6.57 -12.19 6.55
N TRP A 21 -6.56 -10.88 6.32
CA TRP A 21 -6.64 -10.31 4.98
C TRP A 21 -5.41 -10.65 4.13
N PHE A 22 -4.20 -10.52 4.66
CA PHE A 22 -2.99 -10.94 3.94
C PHE A 22 -3.03 -12.42 3.56
N THR A 23 -3.57 -13.27 4.44
CA THR A 23 -3.75 -14.71 4.15
C THR A 23 -4.78 -14.94 3.05
N SER A 24 -5.86 -14.15 3.00
CA SER A 24 -6.92 -14.31 2.00
C SER A 24 -6.49 -13.89 0.59
N LEU A 25 -5.49 -13.02 0.45
CA LEU A 25 -4.91 -12.66 -0.86
C LEU A 25 -4.25 -13.86 -1.54
N GLY A 26 -3.71 -14.82 -0.78
CA GLY A 26 -3.12 -16.05 -1.28
C GLY A 26 -2.11 -15.80 -2.41
N PRO A 27 -2.27 -16.43 -3.59
CA PRO A 27 -1.33 -16.30 -4.70
C PRO A 27 -1.32 -14.92 -5.36
N ALA A 28 -2.35 -14.09 -5.12
CA ALA A 28 -2.38 -12.73 -5.65
C ALA A 28 -1.39 -11.81 -4.91
N LEU A 29 -0.90 -12.17 -3.71
CA LEU A 29 0.11 -11.40 -3.00
C LEU A 29 1.50 -11.65 -3.59
N VAL A 30 2.00 -10.70 -4.38
CA VAL A 30 3.33 -10.74 -5.00
C VAL A 30 4.41 -10.32 -4.00
N ASP A 31 4.12 -9.27 -3.23
CA ASP A 31 5.01 -8.73 -2.21
C ASP A 31 4.18 -8.29 -0.99
N GLY A 32 4.48 -8.88 0.17
CA GLY A 32 3.88 -8.49 1.45
C GLY A 32 4.24 -7.07 1.89
N GLY A 33 5.30 -6.50 1.28
CA GLY A 33 5.79 -5.16 1.53
C GLY A 33 6.28 -4.93 2.95
N SER A 34 6.29 -3.66 3.37
CA SER A 34 6.74 -3.25 4.70
C SER A 34 6.07 -1.95 5.11
N ASN A 35 5.99 -1.75 6.43
CA ASN A 35 5.66 -0.45 7.00
C ASN A 35 6.81 0.54 6.77
N PHE A 36 6.45 1.80 6.60
CA PHE A 36 7.36 2.94 6.52
C PHE A 36 7.46 3.62 7.88
N ARG A 37 8.61 4.26 8.15
CA ARG A 37 8.90 4.88 9.44
C ARG A 37 9.27 6.36 9.35
N LEU A 38 10.19 6.71 8.47
CA LEU A 38 10.60 8.08 8.20
C LEU A 38 10.44 8.33 6.71
N GLY A 39 9.97 9.52 6.34
CA GLY A 39 9.75 9.89 4.95
C GLY A 39 10.14 11.33 4.68
N ALA A 40 10.57 11.61 3.45
CA ALA A 40 10.78 12.96 2.96
C ALA A 40 10.24 13.07 1.54
N GLU A 41 9.62 14.20 1.23
CA GLU A 41 9.24 14.56 -0.13
C GLU A 41 10.31 15.48 -0.72
N ILE A 42 10.77 15.15 -1.92
CA ILE A 42 11.63 16.01 -2.73
C ILE A 42 10.78 16.73 -3.76
N THR A 43 10.83 18.06 -3.75
CA THR A 43 10.17 18.95 -4.70
C THR A 43 11.20 19.69 -5.54
N VAL A 44 10.75 20.36 -6.61
CA VAL A 44 11.63 21.21 -7.43
C VAL A 44 12.26 22.38 -6.65
N THR A 45 11.65 22.76 -5.52
CA THR A 45 12.11 23.87 -4.67
C THR A 45 12.88 23.43 -3.43
N GLY A 46 13.02 22.13 -3.17
CA GLY A 46 13.70 21.60 -1.99
C GLY A 46 13.03 20.36 -1.41
N SER A 47 13.45 19.94 -0.22
CA SER A 47 12.90 18.79 0.49
C SER A 47 12.04 19.21 1.69
N ARG A 48 11.03 18.40 2.03
CA ARG A 48 10.30 18.50 3.31
C ARG A 48 10.16 17.12 3.94
N ASP A 49 10.22 17.07 5.27
CA ASP A 49 9.95 15.85 6.01
C ASP A 49 8.45 15.53 5.99
N LEU A 50 8.12 14.24 5.93
CA LEU A 50 6.74 13.73 5.91
C LEU A 50 6.26 13.30 7.29
N ASP A 51 7.10 13.40 8.32
CA ASP A 51 6.80 12.96 9.68
C ASP A 51 5.63 13.75 10.30
N GLU A 52 5.39 14.98 9.84
CA GLU A 52 4.27 15.84 10.25
C GLU A 52 3.10 15.81 9.24
N ASP A 53 3.15 14.99 8.19
CA ASP A 53 2.06 14.87 7.23
C ASP A 53 0.85 14.21 7.93
N PRO A 54 -0.34 14.84 7.91
CA PRO A 54 -1.54 14.27 8.54
C PRO A 54 -2.08 13.02 7.81
N SER A 55 -1.55 12.70 6.63
CA SER A 55 -1.94 11.52 5.85
C SER A 55 -0.72 10.87 5.20
N PRO A 56 0.25 10.40 6.00
CA PRO A 56 1.47 9.82 5.46
C PRO A 56 1.16 8.45 4.85
N ILE A 57 1.97 8.07 3.86
CA ILE A 57 2.00 6.67 3.41
C ILE A 57 2.72 5.87 4.48
N THR A 58 2.04 4.89 5.06
CA THR A 58 2.55 4.12 6.20
C THR A 58 3.03 2.73 5.83
N GLY A 59 2.80 2.29 4.60
CA GLY A 59 3.31 1.05 4.07
C GLY A 59 2.76 0.72 2.69
N TYR A 60 3.16 -0.42 2.18
CA TYR A 60 2.70 -0.93 0.89
C TYR A 60 2.56 -2.45 0.89
N CYS A 61 1.84 -2.97 -0.10
CA CYS A 61 2.00 -4.33 -0.60
C CYS A 61 1.76 -4.35 -2.12
N ILE A 62 2.23 -5.39 -2.79
CA ILE A 62 2.03 -5.59 -4.23
C ILE A 62 1.16 -6.82 -4.43
N ILE A 63 0.06 -6.62 -5.16
CA ILE A 63 -0.82 -7.68 -5.60
C ILE A 63 -0.84 -7.77 -7.12
N GLU A 64 -1.09 -8.98 -7.63
CA GLU A 64 -1.36 -9.27 -9.04
C GLU A 64 -2.85 -9.54 -9.23
N ALA A 65 -3.43 -8.94 -10.27
CA ALA A 65 -4.83 -9.09 -10.63
C ALA A 65 -5.00 -8.80 -12.13
N ASP A 66 -6.03 -9.39 -12.74
CA ASP A 66 -6.29 -9.27 -14.20
C ASP A 66 -6.74 -7.86 -14.63
N SER A 67 -7.19 -7.04 -13.67
CA SER A 67 -7.66 -5.67 -13.91
C SER A 67 -7.68 -4.87 -12.62
N LEU A 68 -7.83 -3.55 -12.75
CA LEU A 68 -8.05 -2.67 -11.59
C LEU A 68 -9.30 -3.07 -10.80
N ASP A 69 -10.41 -3.43 -11.45
CA ASP A 69 -11.64 -3.84 -10.76
C ASP A 69 -11.43 -5.13 -9.94
N ALA A 70 -10.68 -6.10 -10.49
CA ALA A 70 -10.30 -7.32 -9.78
C ALA A 70 -9.38 -7.01 -8.58
N ALA A 71 -8.43 -6.09 -8.74
CA ALA A 71 -7.59 -5.62 -7.64
C ALA A 71 -8.44 -4.94 -6.54
N LEU A 72 -9.40 -4.09 -6.90
CA LEU A 72 -10.30 -3.45 -5.93
C LEU A 72 -11.16 -4.47 -5.18
N ALA A 73 -11.62 -5.53 -5.83
CA ALA A 73 -12.35 -6.62 -5.18
C ALA A 73 -11.48 -7.41 -4.17
N LEU A 74 -10.19 -7.61 -4.46
CA LEU A 74 -9.25 -8.22 -3.50
C LEU A 74 -8.98 -7.30 -2.30
N VAL A 75 -8.90 -5.99 -2.57
CA VAL A 75 -8.55 -4.97 -1.56
C VAL A 75 -9.76 -4.53 -0.73
N SER A 76 -11.00 -4.75 -1.16
CA SER A 76 -12.21 -4.29 -0.44
C SER A 76 -12.36 -4.86 0.98
N GLY A 77 -11.68 -5.97 1.28
CA GLY A 77 -11.64 -6.58 2.61
C GLY A 77 -10.51 -6.08 3.51
N VAL A 78 -9.72 -5.09 3.07
CA VAL A 78 -8.60 -4.59 3.86
C VAL A 78 -9.11 -3.88 5.11
N PRO A 79 -8.58 -4.21 6.30
CA PRO A 79 -8.85 -3.46 7.52
C PRO A 79 -8.16 -2.10 7.45
N VAL A 80 -8.82 -1.15 6.79
CA VAL A 80 -8.36 0.24 6.65
C VAL A 80 -8.28 0.91 8.01
N ILE A 81 -7.20 1.66 8.24
CA ILE A 81 -7.13 2.64 9.33
C ILE A 81 -7.79 3.93 8.85
N ASP A 82 -7.23 4.58 7.83
CA ASP A 82 -7.91 5.67 7.12
C ASP A 82 -8.31 5.25 5.70
N ALA A 83 -7.32 4.86 4.89
CA ALA A 83 -7.56 4.48 3.50
C ALA A 83 -6.42 3.63 2.93
N VAL A 84 -6.71 3.02 1.79
CA VAL A 84 -5.68 2.51 0.87
C VAL A 84 -5.84 3.16 -0.49
N ARG A 85 -4.73 3.34 -1.21
CA ARG A 85 -4.75 3.74 -2.62
C ARG A 85 -4.22 2.60 -3.47
N VAL A 86 -4.97 2.24 -4.50
CA VAL A 86 -4.62 1.18 -5.44
C VAL A 86 -4.17 1.81 -6.75
N TYR A 87 -2.96 1.46 -7.18
CA TYR A 87 -2.37 1.89 -8.45
C TYR A 87 -2.00 0.68 -9.30
N GLU A 88 -2.28 0.78 -10.59
CA GLU A 88 -1.72 -0.12 -11.60
C GLU A 88 -0.24 0.23 -11.81
N LEU A 89 0.62 -0.79 -11.77
CA LEU A 89 2.03 -0.62 -12.09
C LEU A 89 2.19 -0.79 -13.60
N ASN A 90 2.57 0.30 -14.28
CA ASN A 90 2.92 0.22 -15.69
C ASN A 90 4.09 -0.76 -15.86
N GLN A 91 3.95 -1.68 -16.82
CA GLN A 91 5.08 -2.46 -17.27
C GLN A 91 6.12 -1.49 -17.85
N PRO A 92 7.41 -1.63 -17.51
CA PRO A 92 8.43 -0.84 -18.18
C PRO A 92 8.32 -1.10 -19.69
N PRO A 93 8.51 -0.07 -20.55
CA PRO A 93 8.59 -0.32 -21.98
C PRO A 93 9.66 -1.38 -22.23
N PRO A 94 9.45 -2.31 -23.19
CA PRO A 94 10.47 -3.28 -23.51
C PRO A 94 11.79 -2.56 -23.82
N PRO A 95 12.94 -3.11 -23.42
CA PRO A 95 14.23 -2.48 -23.67
C PRO A 95 14.34 -2.14 -25.16
N ALA A 96 14.81 -0.93 -25.47
CA ALA A 96 15.02 -0.50 -26.85
C ALA A 96 15.90 -1.53 -27.58
N ALA A 97 15.42 -1.99 -28.74
CA ALA A 97 16.12 -2.95 -29.60
C ALA A 97 17.43 -2.38 -30.17
#